data_AF-A0A811UD73-F1
#
_entry.id   AF-A0A811UD73-F1
#
_cell.length_a   1.000
_cell.length_b   1.000
_cell.length_c   1.000
_cell.angle_alpha   90.00
_cell.angle_beta   90.00
_cell.angle_gamma   90.00
#
_symmetry.space_group_name_H-M   'P 1'
#
loop_
_entity.id
_entity.type
_entity.pdbx_description
1 polymer ?
#
loop_
_entity_poly.entity_id
_entity_poly.type
_entity_poly.pdbx_seq_one_letter_code
_entity_poly.pdbx_strand_id
1 'polypeptide(L)'
;MEAFAAENEDVSKWLRLVVSVTADRLESIQLLPWKIGLVFTLRDWGNFLLLLQDILRTDSLLLYFANNALPSQCELQYQPSAVLVQRLNTVVGDEQLKMCALLNACVVTCGQAKRSLNNCTLLATDTRLCISTSKCDWLSTTVVDSEIEICLTQLMSNLVEVEHVDANTFVINYLDETQDLSEIWQCTFETPENASSCLNAISHSWEQLFGVSLLSTT
;
A
#
# COMPACT_ATOMS: atom_id res chain seq x y z
N MET A 1 -16.65 -13.01 -20.73
CA MET A 1 -16.03 -11.94 -19.93
C MET A 1 -15.43 -11.00 -20.95
N GLU A 2 -16.05 -9.84 -21.20
CA GLU A 2 -15.57 -8.92 -22.23
C GLU A 2 -14.17 -8.45 -21.86
N ALA A 3 -13.24 -8.56 -22.82
CA ALA A 3 -11.87 -8.12 -22.66
C ALA A 3 -11.89 -6.59 -22.56
N PHE A 4 -11.47 -6.04 -21.43
CA PHE A 4 -11.25 -4.62 -21.29
C PHE A 4 -10.11 -4.20 -22.24
N ALA A 5 -10.30 -3.08 -22.94
CA ALA A 5 -9.32 -2.56 -23.89
C ALA A 5 -8.02 -2.12 -23.18
N ALA A 6 -6.95 -1.89 -23.95
CA ALA A 6 -5.67 -1.44 -23.39
C ALA A 6 -5.80 -0.10 -22.64
N GLU A 7 -4.98 0.08 -21.60
CA GLU A 7 -4.86 1.36 -20.90
C GLU A 7 -4.58 2.49 -21.92
N ASN A 8 -5.29 3.62 -21.78
CA ASN A 8 -5.34 4.78 -22.70
C ASN A 8 -6.30 4.69 -23.90
N GLU A 9 -7.08 3.62 -24.04
CA GLU A 9 -8.26 3.63 -24.92
C GLU A 9 -9.49 4.29 -24.25
N ASP A 10 -10.60 4.34 -25.00
CA ASP A 10 -11.92 4.80 -24.53
C ASP A 10 -12.21 4.28 -23.11
N VAL A 11 -12.30 5.23 -22.18
CA VAL A 11 -12.50 5.00 -20.74
C VAL A 11 -13.71 4.10 -20.48
N SER A 12 -14.75 4.18 -21.32
CA SER A 12 -15.95 3.35 -21.18
C SER A 12 -15.70 1.85 -21.42
N LYS A 13 -14.55 1.49 -22.01
CA LYS A 13 -14.15 0.11 -22.32
C LYS A 13 -13.28 -0.56 -21.26
N TRP A 14 -12.87 0.15 -20.22
CA TRP A 14 -12.07 -0.39 -19.10
C TRP A 14 -12.53 0.10 -17.73
N LEU A 15 -13.31 1.19 -17.66
CA LEU A 15 -14.08 1.55 -16.47
C LEU A 15 -15.54 1.14 -16.62
N ARG A 16 -16.00 0.31 -15.70
CA ARG A 16 -17.44 0.04 -15.53
C ARG A 16 -18.06 1.21 -14.78
N LEU A 17 -18.94 1.96 -15.43
CA LEU A 17 -19.77 2.93 -14.73
C LEU A 17 -20.72 2.19 -13.77
N VAL A 18 -20.50 2.36 -12.47
CA VAL A 18 -21.39 1.84 -11.42
C VAL A 18 -22.43 2.89 -11.03
N VAL A 19 -22.00 4.14 -10.90
CA VAL A 19 -22.83 5.29 -10.53
C VAL A 19 -22.27 6.56 -11.16
N SER A 20 -23.14 7.50 -11.50
CA SER A 20 -22.80 8.88 -11.80
C SER A 20 -23.62 9.81 -10.91
N VAL A 21 -22.97 10.80 -10.31
CA VAL A 21 -23.61 11.83 -9.49
C VAL A 21 -23.12 13.20 -9.91
N THR A 22 -23.90 14.23 -9.58
CA THR A 22 -23.50 15.61 -9.80
C THR A 22 -22.42 16.04 -8.82
N ALA A 23 -21.49 16.89 -9.26
CA ALA A 23 -20.32 17.29 -8.47
C ALA A 23 -20.72 18.00 -7.15
N ASP A 24 -21.90 18.62 -7.09
CA ASP A 24 -22.40 19.26 -5.87
C ASP A 24 -22.73 18.28 -4.73
N ARG A 25 -22.73 16.97 -5.00
CA ARG A 25 -22.85 15.94 -3.97
C ARG A 25 -21.52 15.62 -3.28
N LEU A 26 -20.40 16.11 -3.77
CA LEU A 26 -19.10 15.89 -3.14
C LEU A 26 -19.00 16.74 -1.85
N GLU A 27 -18.92 16.06 -0.71
CA GLU A 27 -18.89 16.70 0.62
C GLU A 27 -17.47 16.81 1.17
N SER A 28 -16.65 15.79 0.98
CA SER A 28 -15.24 15.86 1.37
C SER A 28 -14.37 14.92 0.57
N ILE A 29 -13.08 15.27 0.54
CA ILE A 29 -11.99 14.44 0.06
C ILE A 29 -10.99 14.34 1.21
N GLN A 30 -10.63 13.13 1.61
CA GLN A 30 -9.66 12.90 2.69
C GLN A 30 -8.51 12.01 2.22
N LEU A 31 -7.29 12.35 2.62
CA LEU A 31 -6.11 11.56 2.33
C LEU A 31 -6.14 10.19 3.03
N LEU A 32 -5.73 9.12 2.35
CA LEU A 32 -5.44 7.84 3.02
C LEU A 32 -4.02 7.85 3.61
N PRO A 33 -3.74 7.03 4.65
CA PRO A 33 -2.40 6.92 5.22
C PRO A 33 -1.33 6.65 4.16
N TRP A 34 -0.12 7.18 4.36
CA TRP A 34 1.00 7.04 3.40
C TRP A 34 0.71 7.50 1.97
N LYS A 35 -0.33 8.34 1.76
CA LYS A 35 -0.74 8.82 0.43
C LYS A 35 -1.00 7.67 -0.57
N ILE A 36 -1.47 6.52 -0.08
CA ILE A 36 -1.87 5.39 -0.93
C ILE A 36 -3.14 5.68 -1.76
N GLY A 37 -3.81 6.80 -1.48
CA GLY A 37 -5.01 7.21 -2.20
C GLY A 37 -5.83 8.25 -1.44
N LEU A 38 -7.11 8.32 -1.78
CA LEU A 38 -8.07 9.28 -1.23
C LEU A 38 -9.41 8.60 -0.89
N VAL A 39 -10.13 9.17 0.06
CA VAL A 39 -11.53 8.87 0.36
C VAL A 39 -12.37 10.02 -0.15
N PHE A 40 -13.39 9.72 -0.96
CA PHE A 40 -14.39 10.67 -1.41
C PHE A 40 -15.70 10.40 -0.65
N THR A 41 -16.21 11.41 0.04
CA THR A 41 -17.53 11.33 0.69
C THR A 41 -18.56 12.04 -0.16
N LEU A 42 -19.58 11.29 -0.56
CA LEU A 42 -20.67 11.77 -1.40
C LEU A 42 -21.98 11.78 -0.59
N ARG A 43 -22.69 12.91 -0.62
CA ARG A 43 -24.00 13.05 0.02
C ARG A 43 -24.96 11.99 -0.48
N ASP A 44 -25.65 11.34 0.44
CA ASP A 44 -26.62 10.25 0.19
C ASP A 44 -26.02 8.94 -0.37
N TRP A 45 -24.71 8.87 -0.58
CA TRP A 45 -24.03 7.70 -1.17
C TRP A 45 -22.92 7.11 -0.28
N GLY A 46 -22.36 7.89 0.63
CA GLY A 46 -21.33 7.46 1.56
C GLY A 46 -19.91 7.60 1.00
N ASN A 47 -19.01 6.72 1.45
CA ASN A 47 -17.57 6.84 1.22
C ASN A 47 -17.10 5.93 0.07
N PHE A 48 -16.27 6.48 -0.80
CA PHE A 48 -15.62 5.78 -1.90
C PHE A 48 -14.11 5.88 -1.75
N LEU A 49 -13.42 4.74 -1.84
CA LEU A 49 -11.96 4.68 -1.82
C LEU A 49 -11.42 4.75 -3.24
N LEU A 50 -10.51 5.69 -3.48
CA LEU A 50 -9.67 5.73 -4.67
C LEU A 50 -8.26 5.33 -4.28
N LEU A 51 -7.87 4.10 -4.60
CA LEU A 51 -6.52 3.59 -4.35
C LEU A 51 -5.65 3.91 -5.56
N LEU A 52 -4.71 4.83 -5.38
CA LEU A 52 -3.71 5.17 -6.40
C LEU A 52 -2.41 4.39 -6.20
N GLN A 53 -2.24 3.84 -5.00
CA GLN A 53 -1.12 3.00 -4.54
C GLN A 53 0.26 3.68 -4.57
N ASP A 54 0.33 4.95 -4.96
CA ASP A 54 1.56 5.65 -5.25
C ASP A 54 1.49 7.10 -4.76
N ILE A 55 2.53 7.52 -4.04
CA ILE A 55 2.63 8.86 -3.45
C ILE A 55 2.57 9.95 -4.52
N LEU A 56 3.29 9.77 -5.64
CA LEU A 56 3.38 10.76 -6.70
C LEU A 56 2.06 10.90 -7.46
N ARG A 57 1.35 9.79 -7.71
CA ARG A 57 0.00 9.81 -8.29
C ARG A 57 -0.98 10.57 -7.38
N THR A 58 -0.95 10.29 -6.08
CA THR A 58 -1.80 10.99 -5.10
C THR A 58 -1.46 12.47 -5.01
N ASP A 59 -0.17 12.83 -4.96
CA ASP A 59 0.26 14.23 -4.93
C ASP A 59 -0.09 14.98 -6.21
N SER A 60 0.01 14.32 -7.36
CA SER A 60 -0.41 14.90 -8.64
C SER A 60 -1.91 15.22 -8.65
N LEU A 61 -2.74 14.35 -8.07
CA LEU A 61 -4.18 14.58 -7.96
C LEU A 61 -4.51 15.70 -6.96
N LEU A 62 -3.80 15.77 -5.83
CA LEU A 62 -3.92 16.88 -4.88
C LEU A 62 -3.53 18.22 -5.52
N LEU A 63 -2.46 18.24 -6.32
CA LEU A 63 -2.05 19.43 -7.08
C LEU A 63 -3.11 19.83 -8.11
N TYR A 64 -3.75 18.85 -8.75
CA TYR A 64 -4.88 19.12 -9.64
C TYR A 64 -6.02 19.83 -8.88
N PHE A 65 -6.39 19.36 -7.68
CA PHE A 65 -7.40 20.03 -6.86
C PHE A 65 -6.98 21.41 -6.35
N ALA A 66 -5.69 21.64 -6.14
CA ALA A 66 -5.20 22.97 -5.80
C ALA A 66 -5.35 23.97 -6.97
N ASN A 67 -5.28 23.47 -8.21
CA ASN A 67 -5.35 24.30 -9.43
C ASN A 67 -6.75 24.37 -10.04
N ASN A 68 -7.69 23.53 -9.61
CA ASN A 68 -9.05 23.45 -10.14
C ASN A 68 -10.06 23.55 -9.00
N ALA A 69 -11.01 24.47 -9.11
CA ALA A 69 -11.98 24.71 -8.05
C ALA A 69 -12.80 23.45 -7.76
N LEU A 70 -12.70 22.96 -6.52
CA LEU A 70 -13.63 22.00 -5.95
C LEU A 70 -14.99 22.68 -5.69
N PRO A 71 -16.10 21.93 -5.62
CA PRO A 71 -17.38 22.45 -5.16
C PRO A 71 -17.22 23.20 -3.83
N SER A 72 -17.90 24.34 -3.67
CA SER A 72 -17.74 25.22 -2.50
C SER A 72 -17.97 24.56 -1.14
N GLN A 73 -18.76 23.49 -1.12
CA GLN A 73 -19.11 22.69 0.05
C GLN A 73 -18.14 21.53 0.31
N CYS A 74 -17.24 21.25 -0.62
CA CYS A 74 -16.29 20.15 -0.50
C CYS A 74 -15.14 20.55 0.40
N GLU A 75 -14.93 19.82 1.50
CA GLU A 75 -13.75 19.97 2.34
C GLU A 75 -12.61 19.05 1.87
N LEU A 76 -11.43 19.62 1.59
CA LEU A 76 -10.23 18.85 1.29
C LEU A 76 -9.38 18.68 2.56
N GLN A 77 -9.31 17.46 3.07
CA GLN A 77 -8.60 17.09 4.29
C GLN A 77 -7.27 16.40 3.94
N TYR A 78 -6.17 17.10 4.19
CA TYR A 78 -4.81 16.61 3.91
C TYR A 78 -4.27 15.62 4.93
N GLN A 79 -4.99 15.39 6.03
CA GLN A 79 -4.60 14.44 7.07
C GLN A 79 -5.47 13.19 7.00
N PRO A 80 -4.88 11.99 7.12
CA PRO A 80 -5.66 10.78 7.25
C PRO A 80 -6.56 10.78 8.48
N SER A 81 -7.63 9.99 8.41
CA SER A 81 -8.53 9.82 9.55
C SER A 81 -7.77 9.27 10.75
N ALA A 82 -8.02 9.86 11.93
CA ALA A 82 -7.41 9.41 13.18
C ALA A 82 -7.66 7.92 13.46
N VAL A 83 -8.81 7.39 13.02
CA VAL A 83 -9.14 5.95 13.13
C VAL A 83 -8.16 5.09 12.33
N LEU A 84 -7.84 5.48 11.09
CA LEU A 84 -6.90 4.73 10.24
C LEU A 84 -5.48 4.82 10.77
N VAL A 85 -5.07 6.00 11.28
CA VAL A 85 -3.77 6.19 11.92
C VAL A 85 -3.67 5.32 13.18
N GLN A 86 -4.72 5.28 13.99
CA GLN A 86 -4.76 4.43 15.18
C GLN A 86 -4.65 2.94 14.82
N ARG A 87 -5.38 2.47 13.79
CA ARG A 87 -5.29 1.07 13.32
C ARG A 87 -3.86 0.69 12.93
N LEU A 88 -3.17 1.56 12.19
CA LEU A 88 -1.76 1.35 11.83
C LEU A 88 -0.87 1.29 13.06
N ASN A 89 -1.02 2.25 13.98
CA ASN A 89 -0.25 2.30 15.22
C ASN A 89 -0.47 1.05 16.09
N THR A 90 -1.69 0.52 16.17
CA THR A 90 -1.98 -0.71 16.91
C THR A 90 -1.21 -1.91 16.34
N VAL A 91 -1.04 -1.98 15.01
CA VAL A 91 -0.36 -3.09 14.34
C VAL A 91 1.15 -3.01 14.49
N VAL A 92 1.73 -1.81 14.40
CA VAL A 92 3.16 -1.61 14.64
C VAL A 92 3.51 -1.53 16.13
N GLY A 93 2.53 -1.41 17.03
CA GLY A 93 2.75 -1.36 18.47
C GLY A 93 3.61 -0.16 18.86
N ASP A 94 4.70 -0.43 19.60
CA ASP A 94 5.62 0.61 20.08
C ASP A 94 6.62 1.10 19.02
N GLU A 95 6.59 0.54 17.81
CA GLU A 95 7.49 0.92 16.73
C GLU A 95 6.91 2.00 15.83
N GLN A 96 7.81 2.78 15.22
CA GLN A 96 7.42 3.71 14.18
C GLN A 96 7.26 2.99 12.85
N LEU A 97 6.08 3.15 12.23
CA LEU A 97 5.86 2.75 10.85
C LEU A 97 6.73 3.61 9.92
N LYS A 98 7.55 2.97 9.08
CA LYS A 98 8.41 3.61 8.08
C LYS A 98 7.79 3.58 6.69
N MET A 99 7.14 2.47 6.35
CA MET A 99 6.47 2.29 5.06
C MET A 99 5.14 1.58 5.23
N CYS A 100 4.13 2.03 4.49
CA CYS A 100 2.88 1.31 4.26
C CYS A 100 2.61 1.32 2.75
N ALA A 101 2.76 0.17 2.11
CA ALA A 101 2.59 0.01 0.67
C ALA A 101 1.47 -0.97 0.37
N LEU A 102 0.63 -0.66 -0.63
CA LEU A 102 -0.28 -1.64 -1.20
C LEU A 102 0.47 -2.47 -2.25
N LEU A 103 0.32 -3.79 -2.16
CA LEU A 103 0.84 -4.77 -3.09
C LEU A 103 -0.29 -5.34 -3.91
N ASN A 104 -0.13 -5.33 -5.23
CA ASN A 104 -1.05 -6.03 -6.13
C ASN A 104 -0.98 -7.54 -5.90
N ALA A 105 0.22 -8.06 -5.66
CA ALA A 105 0.43 -9.45 -5.29
C ALA A 105 1.63 -9.61 -4.34
N CYS A 106 1.54 -10.61 -3.47
CA CYS A 106 2.65 -11.10 -2.68
C CYS A 106 2.66 -12.63 -2.72
N VAL A 107 3.76 -13.21 -3.16
CA VAL A 107 3.96 -14.65 -3.20
C VAL A 107 5.01 -15.04 -2.19
N VAL A 108 4.62 -15.86 -1.22
CA VAL A 108 5.49 -16.32 -0.14
C VAL A 108 5.80 -17.79 -0.32
N THR A 109 7.09 -18.10 -0.32
CA THR A 109 7.60 -19.47 -0.43
C THR A 109 8.42 -19.79 0.80
N CYS A 110 8.07 -20.87 1.52
CA CYS A 110 8.81 -21.36 2.68
C CYS A 110 9.00 -22.88 2.51
N GLY A 111 10.24 -23.30 2.22
CA GLY A 111 10.52 -24.67 1.78
C GLY A 111 9.70 -25.08 0.54
N GLN A 112 8.81 -26.07 0.70
CA GLN A 112 7.91 -26.54 -0.37
C GLN A 112 6.53 -25.86 -0.35
N ALA A 113 6.22 -25.08 0.69
CA ALA A 113 4.95 -24.40 0.82
C ALA A 113 4.96 -23.08 0.05
N LYS A 114 3.90 -22.82 -0.72
CA LYS A 114 3.71 -21.59 -1.47
C LYS A 114 2.35 -20.99 -1.17
N ARG A 115 2.31 -19.71 -0.82
CA ARG A 115 1.09 -18.94 -0.55
C ARG A 115 1.07 -17.70 -1.44
N SER A 116 -0.08 -17.40 -2.04
CA SER A 116 -0.29 -16.19 -2.82
C SER A 116 -1.33 -15.31 -2.14
N LEU A 117 -1.02 -14.02 -2.02
CA LEU A 117 -1.88 -12.96 -1.52
C LEU A 117 -2.04 -11.93 -2.64
N ASN A 118 -3.25 -11.37 -2.79
CA ASN A 118 -3.55 -10.32 -3.78
C ASN A 118 -4.09 -9.11 -3.03
N ASN A 119 -3.77 -7.89 -3.47
CA ASN A 119 -4.26 -6.66 -2.82
C ASN A 119 -4.03 -6.69 -1.30
N CYS A 120 -2.78 -6.92 -0.90
CA CYS A 120 -2.37 -6.94 0.51
C CYS A 120 -1.53 -5.70 0.84
N THR A 121 -1.31 -5.44 2.11
CA THR A 121 -0.52 -4.30 2.57
C THR A 121 0.82 -4.80 3.13
N LEU A 122 1.92 -4.24 2.66
CA LEU A 122 3.24 -4.37 3.27
C LEU A 122 3.47 -3.21 4.23
N LEU A 123 3.75 -3.54 5.48
CA LEU A 123 4.13 -2.60 6.52
C LEU A 123 5.59 -2.84 6.90
N ALA A 124 6.38 -1.77 6.96
CA ALA A 124 7.77 -1.82 7.39
C ALA A 124 7.97 -0.94 8.63
N THR A 125 8.64 -1.49 9.64
CA THR A 125 9.21 -0.74 10.76
C THR A 125 10.74 -0.82 10.72
N ASP A 126 11.41 -0.34 11.77
CA ASP A 126 12.86 -0.52 11.89
C ASP A 126 13.25 -1.99 12.12
N THR A 127 12.41 -2.79 12.78
CA THR A 127 12.79 -4.15 13.20
C THR A 127 12.01 -5.28 12.52
N ARG A 128 10.94 -4.99 11.79
CA ARG A 128 10.11 -6.03 11.15
C ARG A 128 9.45 -5.57 9.85
N LEU A 129 9.15 -6.56 9.02
CA LEU A 129 8.28 -6.46 7.86
C LEU A 129 7.04 -7.32 8.10
N CYS A 130 5.86 -6.78 7.80
CA CYS A 130 4.58 -7.45 8.00
C CYS A 130 3.74 -7.40 6.71
N ILE A 131 3.02 -8.48 6.40
CA ILE A 131 2.05 -8.53 5.30
C ILE A 131 0.64 -8.74 5.87
N SER A 132 -0.29 -7.87 5.48
CA SER A 132 -1.71 -8.05 5.81
C SER A 132 -2.37 -9.14 4.96
N THR A 133 -3.56 -9.58 5.35
CA THR A 133 -4.40 -10.37 4.45
C THR A 133 -4.83 -9.58 3.22
N SER A 134 -5.38 -10.27 2.22
CA SER A 134 -5.90 -9.73 0.94
C SER A 134 -7.14 -8.82 1.07
N LYS A 135 -7.38 -8.24 2.25
CA LYS A 135 -8.56 -7.42 2.55
C LYS A 135 -8.09 -6.00 2.86
N CYS A 136 -8.41 -5.07 1.97
CA CYS A 136 -8.17 -3.64 2.18
C CYS A 136 -9.32 -2.95 2.96
N ASP A 137 -10.25 -3.72 3.55
CA ASP A 137 -11.41 -3.19 4.27
C ASP A 137 -11.02 -2.28 5.44
N TRP A 138 -9.82 -2.50 6.00
CA TRP A 138 -9.24 -1.65 7.05
C TRP A 138 -9.04 -0.19 6.63
N LEU A 139 -8.98 0.10 5.32
CA LEU A 139 -8.92 1.46 4.78
C LEU A 139 -10.27 2.19 4.85
N SER A 140 -11.36 1.46 5.07
CA SER A 140 -12.68 2.06 5.26
C SER A 140 -12.96 2.35 6.73
N THR A 141 -13.38 3.58 7.03
CA THR A 141 -13.86 3.97 8.36
C THR A 141 -15.33 3.66 8.61
N THR A 142 -16.08 3.24 7.58
CA THR A 142 -17.52 2.94 7.70
C THR A 142 -17.80 1.56 8.26
N VAL A 143 -16.82 0.65 8.18
CA VAL A 143 -16.91 -0.69 8.76
C VAL A 143 -16.38 -0.62 10.18
N VAL A 144 -17.32 -0.66 11.12
CA VAL A 144 -17.07 -0.76 12.55
C VAL A 144 -16.32 -2.09 12.76
N ASP A 145 -15.16 -2.03 13.41
CA ASP A 145 -14.26 -3.16 13.70
C ASP A 145 -13.40 -3.73 12.55
N SER A 146 -13.26 -3.02 11.42
CA SER A 146 -12.24 -3.41 10.44
C SER A 146 -10.83 -3.14 10.95
N GLU A 147 -10.16 -4.17 11.45
CA GLU A 147 -8.75 -4.13 11.85
C GLU A 147 -7.82 -4.58 10.70
N ILE A 148 -6.55 -4.18 10.79
CA ILE A 148 -5.52 -4.69 9.87
C ILE A 148 -5.11 -6.08 10.36
N GLU A 149 -5.53 -7.11 9.65
CA GLU A 149 -5.17 -8.49 9.96
C GLU A 149 -3.79 -8.82 9.36
N ILE A 150 -2.77 -8.96 10.20
CA ILE A 150 -1.42 -9.39 9.78
C ILE A 150 -1.38 -10.92 9.69
N CYS A 151 -0.92 -11.42 8.54
CA CYS A 151 -0.87 -12.84 8.27
C CYS A 151 0.54 -13.39 8.06
N LEU A 152 1.54 -12.51 7.90
CA LEU A 152 2.96 -12.84 7.86
C LEU A 152 3.75 -11.73 8.55
N THR A 153 4.77 -12.12 9.31
CA THR A 153 5.70 -11.22 9.98
C THR A 153 7.10 -11.82 9.89
N GLN A 154 8.07 -11.01 9.50
CA GLN A 154 9.49 -11.37 9.50
C GLN A 154 10.30 -10.28 10.21
N LEU A 155 11.35 -10.70 10.90
CA LEU A 155 12.29 -9.77 11.52
C LEU A 155 13.24 -9.22 10.46
N MET A 156 13.52 -7.93 10.55
CA MET A 156 14.51 -7.26 9.70
C MET A 156 15.90 -7.90 9.89
N SER A 157 16.20 -8.44 11.07
CA SER A 157 17.45 -9.16 11.35
C SER A 157 17.63 -10.46 10.56
N ASN A 158 16.53 -11.06 10.09
CA ASN A 158 16.56 -12.31 9.33
C ASN A 158 16.63 -12.04 7.82
N LEU A 159 16.50 -10.78 7.40
CA LEU A 159 16.59 -10.38 6.00
C LEU A 159 18.05 -10.52 5.55
N VAL A 160 18.27 -11.34 4.54
CA VAL A 160 19.60 -11.62 3.97
C VAL A 160 19.87 -10.72 2.77
N GLU A 161 18.92 -10.63 1.85
CA GLU A 161 19.07 -9.88 0.61
C GLU A 161 17.71 -9.49 0.04
N VAL A 162 17.73 -8.48 -0.85
CA VAL A 162 16.60 -8.10 -1.68
C VAL A 162 17.05 -8.08 -3.14
N GLU A 163 16.36 -8.84 -3.99
CA GLU A 163 16.65 -8.95 -5.42
C GLU A 163 15.59 -8.21 -6.24
N HIS A 164 16.03 -7.41 -7.20
CA HIS A 164 15.14 -6.84 -8.22
C HIS A 164 14.83 -7.88 -9.29
N VAL A 165 13.56 -8.25 -9.44
CA VAL A 165 13.11 -9.11 -10.54
C VAL A 165 12.79 -8.26 -11.76
N ASP A 166 12.05 -7.17 -11.56
CA ASP A 166 11.71 -6.18 -12.59
C ASP A 166 11.43 -4.81 -11.93
N ALA A 167 10.91 -3.85 -12.71
CA ALA A 167 10.64 -2.50 -12.24
C ALA A 167 9.58 -2.44 -11.10
N ASN A 168 8.64 -3.38 -11.08
CA ASN A 168 7.50 -3.43 -10.18
C ASN A 168 7.61 -4.56 -9.15
N THR A 169 8.61 -5.42 -9.26
CA THR A 169 8.71 -6.63 -8.45
C THR A 169 10.11 -6.79 -7.87
N PHE A 170 10.17 -6.97 -6.56
CA PHE A 170 11.37 -7.41 -5.87
C PHE A 170 11.08 -8.63 -4.99
N VAL A 171 12.14 -9.36 -4.67
CA VAL A 171 12.13 -10.56 -3.84
C VAL A 171 12.94 -10.29 -2.59
N ILE A 172 12.35 -10.50 -1.41
CA ILE A 172 13.04 -10.44 -0.12
C ILE A 172 13.34 -11.86 0.33
N ASN A 173 14.61 -12.16 0.57
CA ASN A 173 15.07 -13.46 1.05
C ASN A 173 15.37 -13.36 2.55
N TYR A 174 14.74 -14.25 3.33
CA TYR A 174 14.95 -14.40 4.76
C TYR A 174 15.59 -15.74 5.09
N LEU A 175 16.44 -15.75 6.11
CA LEU A 175 17.02 -16.94 6.70
C LEU A 175 16.88 -16.88 8.22
N ASP A 176 16.14 -17.83 8.79
CA ASP A 176 16.16 -18.07 10.23
C ASP A 176 17.21 -19.14 10.55
N GLU A 177 18.41 -18.69 10.95
CA GLU A 177 19.52 -19.58 11.31
C GLU A 177 19.19 -20.50 12.49
N THR A 178 18.23 -20.12 13.35
CA THR A 178 17.87 -20.94 14.52
C THR A 178 17.04 -22.16 14.13
N GLN A 179 16.32 -22.08 13.01
CA GLN A 179 15.43 -23.13 12.51
C GLN A 179 15.93 -23.76 11.20
N ASP A 180 17.00 -23.24 10.60
CA ASP A 180 17.51 -23.61 9.27
C ASP A 180 16.41 -23.53 8.20
N LEU A 181 15.56 -22.48 8.30
CA LEU A 181 14.42 -22.24 7.43
C LEU A 181 14.65 -20.98 6.60
N SER A 182 14.48 -21.14 5.29
CA SER A 182 14.45 -20.01 4.34
C SER A 182 13.02 -19.67 3.96
N GLU A 183 12.75 -18.37 3.89
CA GLU A 183 11.47 -17.83 3.45
C GLU A 183 11.70 -16.73 2.43
N ILE A 184 10.95 -16.75 1.34
CA ILE A 184 11.11 -15.85 0.20
C ILE A 184 9.79 -15.12 -0.03
N TRP A 185 9.82 -13.79 -0.03
CA TRP A 185 8.68 -12.92 -0.31
C TRP A 185 8.87 -12.22 -1.65
N GLN A 186 8.12 -12.61 -2.68
CA GLN A 186 8.06 -11.87 -3.93
C GLN A 186 6.91 -10.85 -3.86
N CYS A 187 7.25 -9.57 -3.81
CA CYS A 187 6.31 -8.46 -3.69
C CYS A 187 6.16 -7.74 -5.04
N THR A 188 4.93 -7.65 -5.54
CA THR A 188 4.60 -6.97 -6.80
C THR A 188 3.74 -5.74 -6.53
N PHE A 189 4.21 -4.60 -7.03
CA PHE A 189 3.63 -3.28 -6.86
C PHE A 189 2.95 -2.81 -8.14
N GLU A 190 1.99 -1.88 -7.98
CA GLU A 190 1.33 -1.23 -9.13
C GLU A 190 2.26 -0.31 -9.91
N THR A 191 3.20 0.37 -9.24
CA THR A 191 4.13 1.32 -9.88
C THR A 191 5.59 1.02 -9.53
N PRO A 192 6.53 1.29 -10.46
CA PRO A 192 7.96 1.26 -10.15
C PRO A 192 8.37 2.23 -9.04
N GLU A 193 7.72 3.39 -8.98
CA GLU A 193 8.02 4.42 -7.99
C GLU A 193 7.61 3.99 -6.57
N ASN A 194 6.48 3.29 -6.43
CA ASN A 194 6.07 2.71 -5.15
C ASN A 194 7.00 1.55 -4.76
N ALA A 195 7.37 0.68 -5.70
CA ALA A 195 8.35 -0.39 -5.47
C ALA A 195 9.70 0.17 -4.98
N SER A 196 10.21 1.19 -5.66
CA SER A 196 11.48 1.85 -5.32
C SER A 196 11.41 2.57 -3.97
N SER A 197 10.31 3.29 -3.71
CA SER A 197 10.11 3.98 -2.42
C SER A 197 10.04 2.99 -1.27
N CYS A 198 9.35 1.86 -1.47
CA CYS A 198 9.26 0.80 -0.49
C CYS A 198 10.63 0.16 -0.22
N LEU A 199 11.38 -0.14 -1.28
CA LEU A 199 12.70 -0.73 -1.15
C LEU A 199 13.69 0.20 -0.44
N ASN A 200 13.65 1.50 -0.75
CA ASN A 200 14.50 2.48 -0.08
C ASN A 200 14.20 2.55 1.42
N ALA A 201 12.92 2.47 1.82
CA ALA A 201 12.55 2.47 3.23
C ALA A 201 13.06 1.20 3.94
N ILE A 202 12.90 0.02 3.33
CA ILE A 202 13.39 -1.26 3.87
C ILE A 202 14.91 -1.24 3.98
N SER A 203 15.60 -0.82 2.91
CA SER A 203 17.06 -0.73 2.86
C SER A 203 17.56 0.21 3.95
N HIS A 204 16.96 1.38 4.11
CA HIS A 204 17.35 2.32 5.15
C HIS A 204 17.23 1.72 6.56
N SER A 205 16.11 1.06 6.87
CA SER A 205 15.92 0.40 8.17
C SER A 205 16.94 -0.72 8.40
N TRP A 206 17.21 -1.54 7.38
CA TRP A 206 18.17 -2.63 7.47
C TRP A 206 19.61 -2.12 7.63
N GLU A 207 20.01 -1.12 6.85
CA GLU A 207 21.34 -0.51 6.90
C GLU A 207 21.62 0.15 8.26
N GLN A 208 20.59 0.71 8.91
CA GLN A 208 20.71 1.21 10.27
C GLN A 208 21.01 0.10 11.30
N LEU A 209 20.45 -1.11 11.10
CA LEU A 209 20.69 -2.24 11.99
C LEU A 209 22.09 -2.85 11.81
N PHE A 210 22.56 -2.97 10.57
CA PHE A 210 23.79 -3.71 10.24
C PHE A 210 25.00 -2.83 9.93
N GLY A 211 24.81 -1.54 9.65
CA GLY A 211 25.90 -0.61 9.34
C GLY A 211 26.58 -0.84 7.99
N VAL A 212 25.98 -1.62 7.10
CA VAL A 212 26.46 -1.91 5.74
C VAL A 212 25.29 -1.77 4.75
N SER A 213 25.57 -1.57 3.46
CA SER A 213 24.57 -1.43 2.39
C SER A 213 23.82 -2.73 2.15
N LEU A 214 22.49 -2.69 2.12
CA LEU A 214 21.67 -3.86 1.77
C LEU A 214 21.75 -4.16 0.27
N LEU A 215 21.71 -3.10 -0.54
CA LEU A 215 21.75 -3.20 -1.98
C LEU A 215 23.21 -3.30 -2.42
N SER A 216 23.53 -4.33 -3.20
CA SER A 216 24.80 -4.40 -3.91
C SER A 216 24.78 -3.37 -5.04
N THR A 217 25.70 -2.41 -5.01
CA THR A 217 25.89 -1.50 -6.13
C THR A 217 26.44 -2.30 -7.30
N THR A 218 25.61 -2.51 -8.32
CA THR A 218 26.05 -3.01 -9.63
C THR A 218 26.42 -1.86 -10.55
#